data_AF-A0AAW2LB60-F1
#
_entry.id   AF-A0AAW2LB60-F1
#
_cell.length_a   1.000
_cell.length_b   1.000
_cell.length_c   1.000
_cell.angle_alpha   90.00
_cell.angle_beta   90.00
_cell.angle_gamma   90.00
#
_symmetry.space_group_name_H-M   'P 1'
#
loop_
_entity.id
_entity.type
_entity.pdbx_description
1 polymer ?
#
loop_
_entity_poly.entity_id
_entity_poly.type
_entity_poly.pdbx_seq_one_letter_code
_entity_poly.pdbx_strand_id
1 'polypeptide(L)'
;CPTKILQNATPQEQWSRRKPTLSHLRVFGCVAYFHAADELRIKLDDKSEKLVFIGYDGKSKRYKLYSPRTKRNVVTRDVKFDQYECWN
;
A
#
# COMPACT_ATOMS: atom_id res chain seq x y z
N CYS A 1 -15.55 -23.71 5.09
CA CYS A 1 -16.80 -22.93 4.99
C CYS A 1 -17.01 -22.20 6.31
N PRO A 2 -17.10 -20.87 6.40
CA PRO A 2 -17.19 -20.21 7.70
C PRO A 2 -18.55 -20.52 8.33
N THR A 3 -18.52 -21.04 9.55
CA THR A 3 -19.68 -21.50 10.32
C THR A 3 -20.47 -20.31 10.86
N LYS A 4 -21.80 -20.38 10.75
CA LYS A 4 -22.82 -19.38 11.16
C LYS A 4 -22.75 -18.88 12.62
N ILE A 5 -21.78 -19.31 13.43
CA ILE A 5 -21.74 -19.14 14.91
C ILE A 5 -20.66 -18.11 15.34
N LEU A 6 -19.96 -17.48 14.40
CA LEU A 6 -19.02 -16.43 14.74
C LEU A 6 -19.80 -15.15 15.08
N GLN A 7 -20.17 -14.97 16.35
CA GLN A 7 -20.93 -13.88 16.95
C GLN A 7 -20.42 -12.47 16.53
N ASN A 8 -20.68 -12.07 15.29
CA ASN A 8 -20.13 -10.88 14.62
C ASN A 8 -18.61 -10.70 14.72
N ALA A 9 -17.87 -11.80 14.91
CA ALA A 9 -16.42 -11.81 15.02
C ALA A 9 -15.80 -12.49 13.79
N THR A 10 -14.65 -12.02 13.34
CA THR A 10 -13.88 -12.68 12.29
C THR A 10 -13.26 -13.99 12.84
N PRO A 11 -13.03 -15.03 12.01
CA PRO A 11 -12.34 -16.24 12.44
C PRO A 11 -11.00 -15.96 13.14
N GLN A 12 -10.27 -14.96 12.65
CA GLN A 12 -9.00 -14.53 13.23
C GLN A 12 -9.16 -13.98 14.64
N GLU A 13 -10.21 -13.21 14.91
CA GLU A 13 -10.52 -12.69 16.24
C GLU A 13 -10.83 -13.82 17.22
N GLN A 14 -11.62 -14.82 16.80
CA GLN A 14 -11.96 -15.96 17.65
C GLN A 14 -10.73 -16.82 17.98
N TRP A 15 -9.88 -17.07 16.98
CA TRP A 15 -8.68 -17.88 17.15
C TRP A 15 -7.61 -17.18 18.00
N SER A 16 -7.30 -15.92 17.68
CA SER A 16 -6.21 -15.18 18.32
C SER A 16 -6.63 -14.42 19.59
N ARG A 17 -7.93 -14.35 19.88
CA ARG A 17 -8.54 -13.50 20.92
C ARG A 17 -8.14 -12.02 20.82
N ARG A 18 -7.68 -11.59 19.64
CA ARG A 18 -7.21 -10.22 19.35
C ARG A 18 -7.89 -9.69 18.09
N LYS A 19 -8.31 -8.42 18.13
CA LYS A 19 -8.82 -7.71 16.96
C LYS A 19 -7.69 -7.47 15.95
N PRO A 20 -7.77 -7.98 14.71
CA PRO A 20 -6.75 -7.74 13.71
C PRO A 20 -6.71 -6.25 13.36
N THR A 21 -5.50 -5.73 13.19
CA THR A 21 -5.29 -4.35 12.76
C THR A 21 -5.38 -4.27 11.24
N LEU A 22 -6.21 -3.34 10.76
CA LEU A 22 -6.37 -3.06 9.33
C LEU A 22 -5.54 -1.85 8.89
N SER A 23 -4.59 -1.39 9.71
CA SER A 23 -3.77 -0.19 9.46
C SER A 23 -2.87 -0.29 8.21
N HIS A 24 -2.61 -1.51 7.75
CA HIS A 24 -1.86 -1.77 6.52
C HIS A 24 -2.75 -1.72 5.26
N LEU A 25 -4.08 -1.75 5.41
CA LEU A 25 -5.01 -1.63 4.30
C LEU A 25 -5.01 -0.19 3.76
N ARG A 26 -5.01 -0.07 2.43
CA ARG A 26 -4.97 1.20 1.69
C ARG A 26 -6.00 1.16 0.57
N VAL A 27 -6.53 2.33 0.22
CA VAL A 27 -7.49 2.50 -0.89
C VAL A 27 -6.80 2.20 -2.22
N PHE A 28 -7.34 1.26 -2.99
CA PHE A 28 -6.84 0.95 -4.33
C PHE A 28 -6.97 2.17 -5.26
N GLY A 29 -5.94 2.46 -6.05
CA GLY A 29 -5.92 3.61 -6.97
C GLY A 29 -5.60 4.96 -6.30
N CYS A 30 -5.34 4.97 -4.98
CA CYS A 30 -4.93 6.21 -4.31
C CYS A 30 -3.53 6.66 -4.73
N VAL A 31 -3.29 7.95 -4.53
CA VAL A 31 -1.98 8.56 -4.71
C VAL A 31 -1.00 8.05 -3.64
N ALA A 32 0.20 7.69 -4.07
CA ALA A 32 1.26 7.18 -3.24
C ALA A 32 2.58 7.87 -3.60
N TYR A 33 3.31 8.34 -2.60
CA TYR A 33 4.62 8.94 -2.75
C TYR A 33 5.67 7.97 -2.26
N PHE A 34 6.56 7.55 -3.16
CA PHE A 34 7.73 6.76 -2.76
C PHE A 34 8.98 7.62 -2.80
N HIS A 35 9.95 7.28 -1.95
CA HIS A 35 11.24 7.95 -1.94
C HIS A 35 12.08 7.49 -3.13
N ALA A 36 12.41 8.40 -4.05
CA ALA A 36 13.40 8.13 -5.08
C ALA A 36 14.79 7.89 -4.45
N ALA A 37 15.70 7.20 -5.15
CA ALA A 37 17.06 7.04 -4.65
C ALA A 37 17.87 8.33 -4.85
N ASP A 38 18.75 8.67 -3.92
CA ASP A 38 19.61 9.87 -4.02
C ASP A 38 20.53 9.82 -5.25
N GLU A 39 20.94 8.63 -5.67
CA GLU A 39 21.80 8.40 -6.85
C GLU A 39 21.17 8.86 -8.18
N LEU A 40 19.84 8.95 -8.22
CA LEU A 40 19.09 9.37 -9.41
C LEU A 40 18.76 10.87 -9.39
N ARG A 41 19.12 11.59 -8.32
CA ARG A 41 18.77 13.00 -8.12
C ARG A 41 19.93 13.93 -8.43
N ILE A 42 19.60 15.09 -8.98
CA ILE A 42 20.49 16.26 -9.02
C ILE A 42 20.12 17.25 -7.91
N LYS A 43 20.99 18.23 -7.63
CA LYS A 43 20.75 19.22 -6.58
C LYS A 43 19.43 19.96 -6.83
N LEU A 44 18.56 19.99 -5.81
CA LEU A 44 17.18 20.54 -5.82
C LEU A 44 16.11 19.69 -6.52
N ASP A 45 16.43 18.47 -6.94
CA ASP A 45 15.42 17.56 -7.49
C ASP A 45 14.47 17.01 -6.41
N ASP A 46 13.28 16.60 -6.82
CA ASP A 46 12.24 16.16 -5.90
C ASP A 46 12.64 14.88 -5.15
N LYS A 47 12.37 14.88 -3.84
CA LYS A 47 12.68 13.74 -2.95
C LYS A 47 11.64 12.62 -2.99
N SER A 48 10.59 12.77 -3.78
CA SER A 48 9.54 11.75 -3.88
C SER A 48 8.87 11.79 -5.24
N GLU A 49 8.56 10.63 -5.79
CA GLU A 49 7.77 10.50 -7.01
C GLU A 49 6.34 10.09 -6.66
N LYS A 50 5.37 10.76 -7.32
CA LYS A 50 3.94 10.47 -7.23
C LYS A 50 3.60 9.26 -8.11
N LEU A 51 3.08 8.21 -7.49
CA LEU A 51 2.68 6.95 -8.09
C LEU A 51 1.24 6.58 -7.71
N VAL A 52 0.71 5.55 -8.35
CA VAL A 52 -0.61 4.98 -8.06
C VAL A 52 -0.45 3.71 -7.24
N PHE A 53 -1.17 3.57 -6.13
CA PHE A 53 -1.22 2.32 -5.40
C PHE A 53 -2.08 1.28 -6.12
N ILE A 54 -1.47 0.14 -6.46
CA ILE A 54 -2.15 -0.96 -7.18
C ILE A 54 -2.31 -2.24 -6.34
N GLY A 55 -1.82 -2.25 -5.10
CA GLY A 55 -2.03 -3.37 -4.19
C GLY A 55 -0.77 -3.86 -3.49
N TYR A 56 -0.79 -5.12 -3.08
CA TYR A 56 0.24 -5.70 -2.22
C TYR A 56 1.13 -6.68 -2.98
N ASP A 57 2.37 -6.80 -2.57
CA ASP A 57 3.24 -7.87 -3.03
C ASP A 57 2.80 -9.22 -2.45
N GLY A 58 2.86 -10.26 -3.28
CA GLY A 58 2.38 -11.60 -2.89
C GLY A 58 3.40 -12.38 -2.07
N LYS A 59 4.68 -12.02 -2.15
CA LYS A 59 5.79 -12.72 -1.49
C LYS A 59 6.33 -11.97 -0.27
N SER A 60 6.13 -10.66 -0.21
CA SER A 60 6.69 -9.79 0.82
C SER A 60 5.67 -8.76 1.31
N LYS A 61 5.89 -8.23 2.53
CA LYS A 61 5.09 -7.12 3.09
C LYS A 61 5.46 -5.78 2.43
N ARG A 62 5.34 -5.69 1.12
CA ARG A 62 5.63 -4.51 0.29
C ARG A 62 4.38 -4.08 -0.45
N TYR A 63 4.31 -2.79 -0.76
CA TYR A 63 3.28 -2.21 -1.59
C TYR A 63 3.74 -2.25 -3.06
N LYS A 64 2.81 -2.53 -3.95
CA LYS A 64 2.97 -2.40 -5.40
C LYS A 64 2.40 -1.06 -5.82
N LEU A 65 3.24 -0.28 -6.49
CA LEU A 65 2.93 1.02 -7.03
C LEU A 65 3.12 1.00 -8.53
N TYR A 66 2.34 1.78 -9.25
CA TYR A 66 2.43 1.95 -10.69
C TYR A 66 2.81 3.39 -11.02
N SER A 67 3.78 3.57 -11.92
CA SER A 67 4.14 4.86 -12.51
C SER A 67 3.49 4.98 -13.88
N PRO A 68 2.46 5.82 -14.07
CA PRO A 68 1.87 6.04 -15.39
C PRO A 68 2.83 6.72 -16.36
N ARG A 69 3.81 7.48 -15.83
CA ARG A 69 4.85 8.15 -16.63
C ARG A 69 5.81 7.15 -17.27
N THR A 70 6.35 6.23 -16.48
CA THR A 70 7.34 5.25 -16.97
C THR A 70 6.72 3.92 -17.41
N LYS A 71 5.42 3.73 -17.15
CA LYS A 71 4.65 2.48 -17.35
C LYS A 71 5.26 1.29 -16.61
N ARG A 72 5.93 1.52 -15.48
CA ARG A 72 6.61 0.49 -14.68
C ARG A 72 5.95 0.33 -13.32
N ASN A 73 6.07 -0.88 -12.78
CA ASN A 73 5.68 -1.22 -11.42
C ASN A 73 6.88 -1.07 -10.48
N VAL A 74 6.66 -0.47 -9.32
CA VAL A 74 7.64 -0.32 -8.24
C VAL A 74 7.12 -1.08 -7.02
N VAL A 75 8.00 -1.84 -6.36
CA VAL A 75 7.64 -2.62 -5.17
C VAL A 75 8.48 -2.16 -3.99
N THR A 76 7.88 -1.44 -3.05
CA THR A 76 8.58 -0.84 -1.91
C THR A 76 7.77 -0.88 -0.62
N ARG A 77 8.44 -0.74 0.54
CA ARG A 77 7.78 -0.62 1.85
C ARG A 77 7.56 0.83 2.24
N ASP A 78 8.50 1.69 1.90
CA ASP A 78 8.56 3.08 2.36
C ASP A 78 7.75 3.97 1.43
N VAL A 79 6.47 4.08 1.74
CA VAL A 79 5.47 4.78 0.92
C VAL A 79 4.60 5.65 1.82
N LYS A 80 4.42 6.91 1.42
CA LYS A 80 3.45 7.82 2.02
C LYS A 80 2.20 7.85 1.15
N PHE A 81 1.06 7.44 1.70
CA PHE A 81 -0.20 7.39 0.99
C PHE A 81 -1.01 8.66 1.21
N ASP A 82 -1.54 9.23 0.14
CA ASP A 82 -2.62 10.19 0.17
C ASP A 82 -3.91 9.49 -0.30
N GLN A 83 -4.72 9.10 0.66
CA GLN A 83 -5.92 8.29 0.41
C GLN A 83 -7.15 9.13 0.03
N TYR A 84 -7.05 10.46 0.10
CA TYR A 84 -8.12 11.36 -0.31
C TYR A 84 -7.98 11.79 -1.77
N GLU A 85 -6.79 11.61 -2.35
CA GLU A 85 -6.55 11.82 -3.76
C GLU A 85 -6.65 10.51 -4.55
N CYS A 86 -7.58 10.49 -5.50
CA CYS A 86 -7.58 9.52 -6.59
C CYS A 86 -6.54 9.94 -7.63
N TRP A 87 -5.88 8.98 -8.26
CA TRP A 87 -5.16 9.29 -9.49
C TRP A 87 -6.17 9.67 -10.59
N ASN A 88 -6.20 10.96 -10.97
CA ASN A 88 -6.99 11.48 -12.09
C ASN A 88 -6.23 11.36 -13.42
#